data_AF-A0A7J7K066-F1
#
_entry.id   AF-A0A7J7K066-F1
#
_cell.length_a   1.000
_cell.length_b   1.000
_cell.length_c   1.000
_cell.angle_alpha   90.00
_cell.angle_beta   90.00
_cell.angle_gamma   90.00
#
_symmetry.space_group_name_H-M   'P 1'
#
loop_
_entity.id
_entity.type
_entity.pdbx_description
1 polymer ?
#
loop_
_entity_poly.entity_id
_entity_poly.type
_entity_poly.pdbx_seq_one_letter_code
_entity_poly.pdbx_strand_id
1 'polypeptide(L)'
;MRAVLLFKLTSLLSDSSCAYSVCRRKMHILQFSQAGRHSIGVRVDDTNIINLNDFSPDLPTDVCSALCLDHKKLLTEAARCLQSTSSRISVDDVTLHPPITNPGKIIGIGLNYKDHCEEVGKPLPTEPLVFSKFSSCVTGSGEIQIPLATKVGVVTKYMKFTSLHHIG
;
A
#
# COMPACT_ATOMS: atom_id res chain seq x y z
N MET A 1 -23.61 -25.39 26.15
CA MET A 1 -23.35 -23.93 26.08
C MET A 1 -22.30 -23.60 25.02
N ARG A 2 -22.58 -23.89 23.74
CA ARG A 2 -21.71 -23.60 22.58
C ARG A 2 -22.61 -23.29 21.37
N ALA A 3 -23.17 -22.08 21.29
CA ALA A 3 -23.97 -21.65 20.12
C ALA A 3 -24.27 -20.13 20.06
N VAL A 4 -23.52 -19.24 20.73
CA VAL A 4 -23.88 -17.81 20.79
C VAL A 4 -22.83 -16.85 20.20
N LEU A 5 -21.67 -17.34 19.76
CA LEU A 5 -20.58 -16.47 19.26
C LEU A 5 -20.41 -16.45 17.73
N LEU A 6 -21.34 -17.04 16.97
CA LEU A 6 -21.25 -17.07 15.49
C LEU A 6 -22.26 -16.12 14.80
N PHE A 7 -23.14 -15.45 15.55
CA PHE A 7 -24.21 -14.62 14.99
C PHE A 7 -23.93 -13.10 15.00
N LYS A 8 -22.72 -12.68 15.42
CA LYS A 8 -22.35 -11.24 15.51
C LYS A 8 -21.22 -10.79 14.57
N LEU A 9 -20.73 -11.68 13.69
CA LEU A 9 -19.69 -11.34 12.71
C LEU A 9 -20.22 -11.21 11.27
N THR A 10 -21.45 -11.65 11.00
CA THR A 10 -22.08 -11.51 9.68
C THR A 10 -22.81 -10.18 9.48
N SER A 11 -23.16 -9.44 10.54
CA SER A 11 -23.88 -8.16 10.42
C SER A 11 -22.99 -6.94 10.24
N LEU A 12 -21.66 -7.09 10.33
CA LEU A 12 -20.70 -6.00 10.08
C LEU A 12 -20.28 -5.88 8.60
N LEU A 13 -20.77 -6.78 7.74
CA LEU A 13 -20.51 -6.79 6.30
C LEU A 13 -21.77 -6.54 5.46
N SER A 14 -22.89 -6.15 6.08
CA SER A 14 -24.17 -5.95 5.41
C SER A 14 -24.80 -4.57 5.63
N ASP A 15 -24.00 -3.55 5.97
CA ASP A 15 -24.44 -2.16 5.80
C ASP A 15 -24.48 -1.86 4.30
N SER A 16 -25.66 -2.12 3.74
CA SER A 16 -26.00 -1.92 2.33
C SER A 16 -26.43 -0.48 2.05
N SER A 17 -26.13 0.44 2.96
CA SER A 17 -26.32 1.87 2.81
C SER A 17 -24.95 2.54 2.87
N CYS A 18 -24.71 3.46 1.94
CA CYS A 18 -23.53 4.33 1.84
C CYS A 18 -22.33 3.79 1.05
N ALA A 19 -22.23 4.26 -0.20
CA ALA A 19 -21.02 4.50 -1.00
C ALA A 19 -20.08 3.33 -1.39
N TYR A 20 -20.14 2.16 -0.74
CA TYR A 20 -19.17 1.08 -0.96
C TYR A 20 -19.60 0.04 -2.01
N SER A 21 -20.82 0.12 -2.55
CA SER A 21 -21.34 -0.83 -3.53
C SER A 21 -20.92 -0.54 -4.98
N VAL A 22 -20.04 0.43 -5.22
CA VAL A 22 -19.58 0.78 -6.56
C VAL A 22 -18.12 0.34 -6.74
N CYS A 23 -17.91 -0.54 -7.73
CA CYS A 23 -16.67 -1.22 -8.14
C CYS A 23 -16.25 -2.46 -7.33
N ARG A 24 -16.63 -3.65 -7.84
CA ARG A 24 -15.83 -4.89 -7.66
C ARG A 24 -14.43 -4.81 -8.31
N ARG A 25 -14.02 -3.65 -8.85
CA ARG A 25 -12.68 -3.45 -9.41
C ARG A 25 -11.72 -3.12 -8.28
N LYS A 26 -10.54 -3.73 -8.31
CA LYS A 26 -9.45 -3.37 -7.40
C LYS A 26 -9.13 -1.88 -7.58
N MET A 27 -9.21 -1.13 -6.49
CA MET A 27 -8.81 0.28 -6.44
C MET A 27 -7.40 0.37 -5.89
N HIS A 28 -6.54 1.15 -6.55
CA HIS A 28 -5.16 1.34 -6.13
C HIS A 28 -4.92 2.81 -5.83
N ILE A 29 -4.65 3.12 -4.57
CA ILE A 29 -4.20 4.44 -4.11
C ILE A 29 -2.68 4.46 -4.16
N LEU A 30 -2.12 5.56 -4.64
CA LEU A 30 -0.67 5.75 -4.81
C LEU A 30 -0.28 7.16 -4.40
N GLN A 31 1.03 7.36 -4.20
CA GLN A 31 1.63 8.69 -4.05
C GLN A 31 2.51 8.98 -5.25
N PHE A 32 2.47 10.20 -5.73
CA PHE A 32 3.31 10.65 -6.83
C PHE A 32 3.71 12.11 -6.66
N SER A 33 4.68 12.55 -7.45
CA SER A 33 4.98 13.97 -7.61
C SER A 33 5.01 14.36 -9.08
N GLN A 34 4.44 15.52 -9.38
CA GLN A 34 4.48 16.15 -10.70
C GLN A 34 4.97 17.59 -10.54
N ALA A 35 5.98 18.00 -11.30
CA ALA A 35 6.61 19.31 -11.19
C ALA A 35 6.99 19.70 -9.73
N GLY A 36 7.47 18.73 -8.95
CA GLY A 36 7.88 18.93 -7.55
C GLY A 36 6.74 18.95 -6.52
N ARG A 37 5.47 18.91 -6.93
CA ARG A 37 4.31 18.85 -6.02
C ARG A 37 3.96 17.40 -5.70
N HIS A 38 3.98 17.03 -4.41
CA HIS A 38 3.50 15.73 -3.94
C HIS A 38 1.97 15.68 -3.91
N SER A 39 1.40 14.54 -4.29
CA SER A 39 -0.05 14.31 -4.26
C SER A 39 -0.37 12.82 -4.10
N ILE A 40 -1.60 12.57 -3.66
CA ILE A 40 -2.25 11.27 -3.68
C ILE A 40 -2.94 11.10 -5.03
N GLY A 41 -2.78 9.93 -5.62
CA GLY A 41 -3.45 9.55 -6.87
C GLY A 41 -4.25 8.27 -6.73
N VAL A 42 -5.13 8.05 -7.69
CA VAL A 42 -5.81 6.77 -7.88
C VAL A 42 -5.45 6.24 -9.26
N ARG A 43 -5.03 4.97 -9.33
CA ARG A 43 -4.73 4.30 -10.59
C ARG A 43 -6.02 3.96 -11.33
N VAL A 44 -6.10 4.34 -12.60
CA VAL A 44 -7.23 4.01 -13.47
C VAL A 44 -6.95 2.73 -14.26
N ASP A 45 -5.75 2.65 -14.83
CA ASP A 45 -5.24 1.52 -15.61
C ASP A 45 -3.70 1.45 -15.47
N ASP A 46 -3.03 0.68 -16.32
CA ASP A 46 -1.58 0.52 -16.22
C ASP A 46 -0.77 1.76 -16.61
N THR A 47 -1.38 2.67 -17.37
CA THR A 47 -0.72 3.84 -17.96
C THR A 47 -1.23 5.15 -17.39
N ASN A 48 -2.38 5.16 -16.73
CA ASN A 48 -3.06 6.37 -16.30
C ASN A 48 -3.38 6.39 -14.82
N ILE A 49 -3.20 7.57 -14.23
CA ILE A 49 -3.63 7.92 -12.87
C ILE A 49 -4.50 9.17 -12.90
N ILE A 50 -5.25 9.41 -11.84
CA ILE A 50 -5.92 10.69 -11.59
C ILE A 50 -5.34 11.30 -10.32
N ASN A 51 -5.06 12.61 -10.34
CA ASN A 51 -4.69 13.35 -9.14
C ASN A 51 -5.92 13.52 -8.24
N LEU A 52 -5.92 12.84 -7.09
CA LEU A 52 -7.03 12.89 -6.16
C LEU A 52 -7.11 14.24 -5.45
N ASN A 53 -5.98 14.91 -5.21
CA ASN A 53 -5.97 16.22 -4.56
C ASN A 53 -6.52 17.34 -5.45
N ASP A 54 -6.51 17.18 -6.77
CA ASP A 54 -7.19 18.15 -7.66
C ASP A 54 -8.71 17.94 -7.64
N PHE A 55 -9.18 16.71 -7.39
CA PHE A 55 -10.60 16.39 -7.24
C PHE A 55 -11.15 16.72 -5.85
N SER A 56 -10.36 16.48 -4.79
CA SER A 56 -10.68 16.74 -3.39
C SER A 56 -9.53 17.51 -2.72
N PRO A 57 -9.49 18.85 -2.88
CA PRO A 57 -8.38 19.69 -2.39
C PRO A 57 -8.20 19.73 -0.87
N ASP A 58 -9.22 19.28 -0.13
CA ASP A 58 -9.26 19.20 1.32
C ASP A 58 -8.62 17.91 1.88
N LEU A 59 -8.29 16.95 1.03
CA LEU A 59 -7.49 15.79 1.44
C LEU A 59 -6.01 16.20 1.62
N PRO A 60 -5.32 15.63 2.62
CA PRO A 60 -3.88 15.71 2.71
C PRO A 60 -3.19 15.20 1.43
N THR A 61 -1.97 15.65 1.19
CA THR A 61 -1.18 15.29 0.00
C THR A 61 -0.33 14.04 0.19
N ASP A 62 -0.39 13.40 1.36
CA ASP A 62 0.25 12.12 1.65
C ASP A 62 -0.75 11.09 2.21
N VAL A 63 -0.57 9.83 1.82
CA VAL A 63 -1.53 8.75 2.15
C VAL A 63 -1.63 8.50 3.64
N CYS A 64 -0.54 8.63 4.40
CA CYS A 64 -0.55 8.38 5.84
C CYS A 64 -1.46 9.39 6.55
N SER A 65 -1.28 10.68 6.29
CA SER A 65 -2.11 11.75 6.85
C SER A 65 -3.56 11.62 6.40
N ALA A 66 -3.82 11.27 5.14
CA ALA A 66 -5.19 11.07 4.65
C ALA A 66 -5.89 9.89 5.35
N LEU A 67 -5.19 8.77 5.57
CA LEU A 67 -5.71 7.63 6.33
C LEU A 67 -5.97 7.98 7.81
N CYS A 68 -5.06 8.74 8.42
CA CYS A 68 -5.20 9.18 9.81
C CYS A 68 -6.33 10.19 10.01
N LEU A 69 -6.56 11.07 9.03
CA LEU A 69 -7.64 12.05 9.07
C LEU A 69 -9.00 11.35 8.97
N ASP A 70 -9.24 10.66 7.86
CA ASP A 70 -10.45 9.88 7.62
C ASP A 70 -10.26 8.91 6.45
N HIS A 71 -9.99 7.65 6.78
CA HIS A 71 -9.85 6.58 5.78
C HIS A 71 -11.12 6.36 4.94
N LYS A 72 -12.33 6.57 5.49
CA LYS A 72 -13.57 6.39 4.72
C LYS A 72 -13.75 7.49 3.70
N LYS A 73 -13.42 8.73 4.08
CA LYS A 73 -13.41 9.86 3.15
C LYS A 73 -12.41 9.63 2.01
N LEU A 74 -11.17 9.24 2.32
CA LEU A 74 -10.17 8.91 1.30
C LEU A 74 -10.70 7.88 0.29
N LEU A 75 -11.29 6.78 0.78
CA LEU A 75 -11.82 5.72 -0.07
C LEU A 75 -13.05 6.16 -0.88
N THR A 76 -13.92 6.97 -0.28
CA THR A 76 -15.14 7.49 -0.93
C THR A 76 -14.78 8.47 -2.05
N GLU A 77 -13.87 9.42 -1.79
CA GLU A 77 -13.42 10.37 -2.80
C GLU A 77 -12.63 9.68 -3.91
N ALA A 78 -11.80 8.69 -3.57
CA ALA A 78 -11.12 7.87 -4.58
C ALA A 78 -12.12 7.11 -5.49
N ALA A 79 -13.17 6.52 -4.92
CA ALA A 79 -14.21 5.83 -5.68
C ALA A 79 -15.02 6.79 -6.58
N ARG A 80 -15.33 7.99 -6.09
CA ARG A 80 -16.01 9.05 -6.87
C ARG A 80 -15.12 9.57 -7.99
N CYS A 81 -13.84 9.78 -7.70
CA CYS A 81 -12.84 10.22 -8.66
C CYS A 81 -12.67 9.23 -9.83
N LEU A 82 -12.74 7.93 -9.57
CA LEU A 82 -12.71 6.90 -10.63
C LEU A 82 -13.94 6.90 -11.56
N GLN A 83 -15.06 7.49 -11.12
CA GLN A 83 -16.30 7.59 -11.89
C GLN A 83 -16.49 8.96 -12.55
N SER A 84 -15.61 9.92 -12.25
CA SER A 84 -15.70 11.27 -12.80
C SER A 84 -15.08 11.37 -14.19
N THR A 85 -15.25 12.54 -14.81
CA THR A 85 -14.54 12.95 -16.03
C THR A 85 -13.23 13.69 -15.72
N SER A 86 -12.62 13.43 -14.56
CA SER A 86 -11.37 14.06 -14.15
C SER A 86 -10.25 13.78 -15.15
N SER A 87 -9.34 14.75 -15.31
CA SER A 87 -8.18 14.61 -16.20
C SER A 87 -7.31 13.44 -15.76
N ARG A 88 -6.87 12.65 -16.75
CA ARG A 88 -5.95 11.53 -16.57
C ARG A 88 -4.53 12.00 -16.85
N ILE A 89 -3.61 11.57 -16.01
CA ILE A 89 -2.19 11.87 -16.11
C ILE A 89 -1.49 10.56 -16.48
N SER A 90 -0.60 10.60 -17.47
CA SER A 90 0.24 9.44 -17.79
C SER A 90 1.14 9.11 -16.60
N VAL A 91 1.31 7.83 -16.28
CA VAL A 91 2.24 7.37 -15.26
C VAL A 91 3.68 7.80 -15.59
N ASP A 92 4.02 7.92 -16.87
CA ASP A 92 5.35 8.33 -17.33
C ASP A 92 5.63 9.83 -17.10
N ASP A 93 4.58 10.64 -16.93
CA ASP A 93 4.68 12.09 -16.69
C ASP A 93 4.86 12.44 -15.20
N VAL A 94 4.96 11.44 -14.34
CA VAL A 94 5.06 11.60 -12.88
C VAL A 94 6.16 10.75 -12.27
N THR A 95 6.64 11.16 -11.10
CA THR A 95 7.49 10.29 -10.27
C THR A 95 6.63 9.57 -9.24
N LEU A 96 6.52 8.24 -9.36
CA LEU A 96 5.83 7.42 -8.37
C LEU A 96 6.66 7.24 -7.11
N HIS A 97 6.02 7.42 -5.96
CA HIS A 97 6.61 7.22 -4.63
C HIS A 97 6.12 5.92 -4.00
N PRO A 98 6.80 5.42 -2.95
CA PRO A 98 6.23 4.43 -2.05
C PRO A 98 4.82 4.83 -1.59
N PRO A 99 3.88 3.88 -1.44
CA PRO A 99 2.55 4.18 -0.94
C PRO A 99 2.56 4.87 0.43
N ILE A 100 3.60 4.63 1.24
CA ILE A 100 3.89 5.33 2.49
C ILE A 100 5.36 5.75 2.45
N THR A 101 5.63 7.05 2.39
CA THR A 101 6.98 7.62 2.23
C THR A 101 7.75 7.75 3.54
N ASN A 102 7.06 7.96 4.66
CA ASN A 102 7.68 8.13 5.98
C ASN A 102 6.98 7.29 7.06
N PRO A 103 7.11 5.95 7.03
CA PRO A 103 6.48 5.09 8.04
C PRO A 103 7.16 5.28 9.40
N GLY A 104 6.36 5.35 10.47
CA GLY A 104 6.90 5.45 11.83
C GLY A 104 7.62 4.17 12.30
N LYS A 105 7.12 2.99 11.92
CA LYS A 105 7.72 1.68 12.21
C LYS A 105 7.49 0.73 11.04
N ILE A 106 8.49 -0.08 10.71
CA ILE A 106 8.39 -1.16 9.73
C ILE A 106 8.71 -2.47 10.43
N ILE A 107 7.70 -3.33 10.53
CA ILE A 107 7.79 -4.63 11.19
C ILE A 107 7.71 -5.72 10.12
N GLY A 108 8.77 -6.52 10.02
CA GLY A 108 8.87 -7.66 9.11
C GLY A 108 8.60 -8.97 9.83
N ILE A 109 7.96 -9.91 9.14
CA ILE A 109 7.71 -11.27 9.61
C ILE A 109 8.57 -12.23 8.79
N GLY A 110 9.53 -12.87 9.43
CA GLY A 110 10.38 -13.89 8.83
C GLY A 110 9.71 -15.26 8.84
N LEU A 111 10.14 -16.15 7.94
CA LEU A 111 9.69 -17.55 7.91
C LEU A 111 8.15 -17.71 7.88
N ASN A 112 7.44 -16.79 7.23
CA ASN A 112 5.97 -16.77 7.17
C ASN A 112 5.37 -17.59 6.01
N TYR A 113 6.20 -18.37 5.32
CA TYR A 113 5.81 -19.26 4.24
C TYR A 113 6.47 -20.61 4.46
N LYS A 114 5.69 -21.69 4.35
CA LYS A 114 6.17 -23.06 4.58
C LYS A 114 7.32 -23.41 3.66
N ASP A 115 7.15 -23.15 2.36
CA ASP A 115 8.16 -23.43 1.34
C ASP A 115 9.47 -22.69 1.61
N HIS A 116 9.40 -21.44 2.10
CA HIS A 116 10.60 -20.69 2.49
C HIS A 116 11.30 -21.31 3.71
N CYS A 117 10.55 -21.88 4.67
CA CYS A 117 11.14 -22.59 5.80
C CYS A 117 11.88 -23.85 5.34
N GLU A 118 11.27 -24.60 4.42
CA GLU A 118 11.86 -25.80 3.81
C GLU A 118 13.14 -25.43 3.02
N GLU A 119 13.12 -24.37 2.22
CA GLU A 119 14.27 -23.87 1.45
C GLU A 119 15.49 -23.57 2.33
N VAL A 120 15.27 -22.92 3.48
CA VAL A 120 16.35 -22.52 4.39
C VAL A 120 16.63 -23.57 5.50
N GLY A 121 16.01 -24.75 5.41
CA GLY A 121 16.18 -25.85 6.36
C GLY A 121 15.83 -25.48 7.80
N LYS A 122 14.79 -24.66 8.00
CA LYS A 122 14.29 -24.23 9.31
C LYS A 122 12.93 -24.88 9.60
N PRO A 123 12.66 -25.29 10.85
CA PRO A 123 11.32 -25.74 11.22
C PRO A 123 10.31 -24.60 11.11
N LEU A 124 9.04 -24.93 10.92
CA LEU A 124 7.95 -23.96 11.01
C LEU A 124 7.96 -23.31 12.41
N PRO A 125 7.99 -21.98 12.49
CA PRO A 125 8.03 -21.31 13.78
C PRO A 125 6.67 -21.44 14.50
N THR A 126 6.70 -21.67 15.81
CA THR A 126 5.47 -21.74 16.65
C THR A 126 4.91 -20.36 16.98
N GLU A 127 5.72 -19.31 16.82
CA GLU A 127 5.37 -17.90 17.03
C GLU A 127 5.94 -17.05 15.88
N PRO A 128 5.34 -15.90 15.54
CA PRO A 128 5.85 -15.06 14.46
C PRO A 128 7.29 -14.59 14.71
N LEU A 129 8.19 -14.85 13.75
CA LEU A 129 9.55 -14.33 13.82
C LEU A 129 9.55 -12.86 13.42
N VAL A 130 9.51 -11.97 14.41
CA VAL A 130 9.42 -10.52 14.19
C VAL A 130 10.81 -9.88 14.10
N PHE A 131 11.02 -9.03 13.10
CA PHE A 131 12.19 -8.16 12.99
C PHE A 131 11.79 -6.74 12.55
N SER A 132 12.68 -5.77 12.71
CA SER A 132 12.43 -4.38 12.29
C SER A 132 13.27 -3.98 11.09
N LYS A 133 12.75 -3.08 10.26
CA LYS A 133 13.51 -2.33 9.26
C LYS A 133 13.46 -0.84 9.57
N PHE A 134 14.54 -0.13 9.26
CA PHE A 134 14.58 1.33 9.40
C PHE A 134 13.70 2.00 8.35
N SER A 135 12.97 3.05 8.74
CA SER A 135 12.12 3.83 7.82
C SER A 135 12.91 4.39 6.63
N SER A 136 14.19 4.70 6.84
CA SER A 136 15.12 5.16 5.81
C SER A 136 15.39 4.16 4.68
N CYS A 137 15.00 2.88 4.82
CA CYS A 137 15.18 1.88 3.76
C CYS A 137 14.02 1.78 2.75
N VAL A 138 12.97 2.60 2.92
CA VAL A 138 11.82 2.63 2.03
C VAL A 138 12.15 3.43 0.78
N THR A 139 11.95 2.81 -0.38
CA THR A 139 12.17 3.45 -1.68
C THR A 139 11.11 3.01 -2.68
N GLY A 140 10.92 3.83 -3.72
CA GLY A 140 9.95 3.60 -4.78
C GLY A 140 10.31 2.39 -5.65
N SER A 141 9.50 2.15 -6.68
CA SER A 141 9.76 1.11 -7.67
C SER A 141 10.86 1.55 -8.64
N GLY A 142 12.11 1.59 -8.18
CA GLY A 142 13.26 2.00 -8.98
C GLY A 142 14.45 1.04 -8.86
N GLU A 143 15.56 1.43 -9.46
CA GLU A 143 16.84 0.75 -9.25
C GLU A 143 17.32 0.95 -7.80
N ILE A 144 18.00 -0.06 -7.28
CA ILE A 144 18.55 -0.05 -5.93
C ILE A 144 20.06 -0.13 -6.05
N GLN A 145 20.75 0.86 -5.47
CA GLN A 145 22.20 0.83 -5.36
C GLN A 145 22.62 -0.26 -4.39
N ILE A 146 23.43 -1.21 -4.87
CA ILE A 146 23.94 -2.31 -4.05
C ILE A 146 25.10 -1.75 -3.22
N PRO A 147 25.09 -1.90 -1.89
CA PRO A 147 26.17 -1.39 -1.05
C PRO A 147 27.46 -2.16 -1.34
N LEU A 148 28.58 -1.45 -1.31
CA LEU A 148 29.90 -2.08 -1.40
C LEU A 148 30.05 -3.10 -0.27
N ALA A 149 30.42 -4.33 -0.61
CA ALA A 149 30.61 -5.40 0.36
C ALA A 149 31.84 -5.10 1.24
N THR A 150 31.64 -4.53 2.42
CA THR A 150 32.62 -4.59 3.49
C THR A 150 32.66 -6.02 4.04
N LYS A 151 33.85 -6.55 4.38
CA LYS A 151 34.06 -7.90 4.96
C LYS A 151 33.32 -8.19 6.29
N VAL A 152 32.42 -7.31 6.72
CA VAL A 152 31.59 -7.44 7.90
C VAL A 152 30.21 -7.88 7.42
N GLY A 153 29.72 -9.04 7.87
CA GLY A 153 28.50 -9.71 7.39
C GLY A 153 27.17 -8.98 7.64
N VAL A 154 27.08 -7.71 7.28
CA VAL A 154 25.86 -6.90 7.34
C VAL A 154 25.11 -7.08 6.03
N VAL A 155 24.03 -7.85 6.07
CA VAL A 155 23.11 -8.01 4.93
C VAL A 155 22.21 -6.77 4.87
N THR A 156 22.45 -5.87 3.92
CA THR A 156 21.55 -4.73 3.68
C THR A 156 20.32 -5.21 2.90
N LYS A 157 19.15 -5.19 3.55
CA LYS A 157 17.86 -5.55 2.90
C LYS A 157 17.00 -4.31 2.67
N TYR A 158 16.92 -3.85 1.43
CA TYR A 158 16.01 -2.78 1.01
C TYR A 158 14.53 -3.23 1.03
N MET A 159 13.60 -2.28 1.08
CA MET A 159 12.16 -2.55 0.94
C MET A 159 11.62 -1.80 -0.28
N LYS A 160 11.35 -2.54 -1.35
CA LYS A 160 10.79 -2.03 -2.60
C LYS A 160 9.30 -2.33 -2.63
N PHE A 161 8.48 -1.32 -2.88
CA PHE A 161 7.07 -1.51 -3.17
C PHE A 161 6.90 -1.60 -4.68
N THR A 162 6.50 -2.78 -5.17
CA THR A 162 6.13 -2.99 -6.58
C THR A 162 4.62 -3.22 -6.66
N SER A 163 3.94 -2.75 -7.71
CA SER A 163 2.53 -3.11 -7.90
C SER A 163 2.42 -4.62 -8.10
N LEU A 164 1.54 -5.26 -7.35
CA LEU A 164 1.21 -6.69 -7.42
C LEU A 164 0.61 -7.04 -8.78
N HIS A 165 1.47 -7.24 -9.79
CA HIS A 165 1.08 -7.80 -11.10
C HIS A 165 1.51 -9.26 -11.26
N HIS A 166 2.16 -9.87 -10.27
CA HIS A 166 2.62 -11.26 -10.32
C HIS A 166 2.57 -11.96 -8.96
N ILE A 167 1.37 -12.09 -8.37
CA ILE A 167 1.10 -13.15 -7.38
C ILE A 167 -0.30 -13.68 -7.65
N GLY A 168 -0.36 -14.91 -8.18
CA GLY A 168 -1.60 -15.67 -8.45
C GLY A 168 -1.94 -15.76 -9.91
#